data_AF-A0A0G0SE84-F1
#
_entry.id   AF-A0A0G0SE84-F1
#
_cell.length_a   1.000
_cell.length_b   1.000
_cell.length_c   1.000
_cell.angle_alpha   90.00
_cell.angle_beta   90.00
_cell.angle_gamma   90.00
#
_symmetry.space_group_name_H-M   'P 1'
#
loop_
_entity.id
_entity.type
_entity.pdbx_description
1 polymer ?
#
loop_
_entity_poly.entity_id
_entity_poly.type
_entity_poly.pdbx_seq_one_letter_code
_entity_poly.pdbx_strand_id
1 'polypeptide(L)' 'MSTHKTILFGTPKFAVPSLQKLIETGFSVEAVVTTPDEPTGRKGASTPPPVKVFAQEKGLKVLQPLTLKDDSFFEEFTKI' A
#
# COMPACT_ATOMS: atom_id res chain seq x y z
N MET A 1 -7.44 10.63 -19.51
CA MET A 1 -6.91 9.66 -18.52
C MET A 1 -5.39 9.78 -18.54
N SER A 2 -4.76 9.87 -17.37
CA SER A 2 -3.31 9.94 -17.25
C SER A 2 -2.71 8.59 -17.66
N THR A 3 -1.69 8.59 -18.53
CA THR A 3 -0.96 7.38 -18.95
C THR A 3 0.06 6.91 -17.92
N HIS A 4 0.14 7.57 -16.76
CA HIS A 4 1.15 7.30 -15.74
C HIS A 4 0.64 6.29 -14.71
N LYS A 5 1.43 5.25 -14.47
CA LYS A 5 1.24 4.32 -13.34
C LYS A 5 1.61 5.04 -12.04
N THR A 6 0.72 4.94 -11.06
CA THR A 6 0.88 5.55 -9.74
C THR A 6 1.01 4.48 -8.68
N ILE A 7 1.98 4.64 -7.77
CA ILE A 7 2.17 3.76 -6.62
C ILE A 7 2.22 4.64 -5.37
N LEU A 8 1.39 4.33 -4.37
CA LEU A 8 1.36 5.06 -3.11
C LEU A 8 2.23 4.36 -2.06
N PHE A 9 3.12 5.11 -1.42
CA PHE A 9 3.87 4.64 -0.26
C PHE A 9 3.24 5.23 1.00
N GLY A 10 2.65 4.40 1.85
CA GLY A 10 1.94 4.88 3.03
C GLY A 10 1.43 3.76 3.92
N THR A 11 1.47 4.02 5.22
CA THR A 11 1.06 3.09 6.29
C THR A 11 -0.02 3.67 7.21
N PRO A 12 0.06 4.94 7.67
CA PRO A 12 -0.86 5.41 8.69
C PRO A 12 -2.26 5.67 8.15
N LYS A 13 -3.25 5.70 9.04
CA LYS A 13 -4.66 6.00 8.71
C LYS A 13 -4.82 7.32 7.93
N PHE A 14 -3.94 8.29 8.17
CA PHE A 14 -3.93 9.58 7.46
C PHE A 14 -3.64 9.46 5.96
N ALA A 15 -2.97 8.40 5.50
CA ALA A 15 -2.69 8.18 4.08
C ALA A 15 -3.90 7.61 3.31
N VAL A 16 -4.91 7.07 4.00
CA VAL A 16 -6.10 6.48 3.37
C VAL A 16 -6.91 7.52 2.58
N PRO A 17 -7.24 8.71 3.12
CA PRO A 17 -7.91 9.76 2.33
C PRO A 17 -7.14 10.17 1.08
N SER A 18 -5.80 10.20 1.12
CA SER A 18 -4.98 10.50 -0.06
C SER A 18 -5.10 9.41 -1.12
N LEU A 19 -5.01 8.13 -0.72
CA LEU A 19 -5.21 7.00 -1.63
C LEU A 19 -6.60 7.03 -2.28
N GLN A 20 -7.63 7.24 -1.46
CA GLN A 20 -9.01 7.38 -1.94
C GLN A 20 -9.12 8.49 -2.99
N LYS A 21 -8.54 9.68 -2.71
CA LYS A 21 -8.64 10.81 -3.62
C LYS A 21 -7.92 10.56 -4.95
N LEU A 22 -6.77 9.87 -4.94
CA LEU A 22 -6.07 9.48 -6.17
C LEU A 22 -6.94 8.59 -7.06
N ILE A 23 -7.60 7.59 -6.48
CA ILE A 23 -8.51 6.69 -7.21
C ILE A 23 -9.70 7.48 -7.77
N GLU A 24 -10.34 8.31 -6.95
CA GLU A 24 -11.51 9.12 -7.35
C GLU A 24 -11.19 10.13 -8.45
N THR A 25 -9.97 10.66 -8.49
CA THR A 25 -9.51 11.62 -9.51
C THR A 25 -9.05 10.93 -10.79
N GLY A 26 -9.10 9.60 -10.85
CA GLY A 26 -8.81 8.83 -12.06
C GLY A 26 -7.32 8.60 -12.32
N PHE A 27 -6.48 8.62 -11.27
CA PHE A 27 -5.11 8.12 -11.37
C PHE A 27 -5.12 6.59 -11.50
N SER A 28 -4.24 6.05 -12.34
CA SER A 28 -4.00 4.60 -12.44
C SER A 28 -3.15 4.16 -11.25
N VAL A 29 -3.79 4.00 -10.09
CA VAL A 29 -3.11 3.46 -8.90
C VAL A 29 -3.06 1.95 -9.04
N GLU A 30 -1.88 1.39 -9.27
CA GLU A 30 -1.70 -0.06 -9.50
C GLU A 30 -1.34 -0.81 -8.22
N ALA A 31 -0.66 -0.12 -7.30
CA ALA A 31 -0.18 -0.73 -6.07
C ALA A 31 -0.03 0.28 -4.92
N VAL A 32 0.03 -0.27 -3.72
CA VAL A 32 0.46 0.45 -2.51
C VAL A 32 1.64 -0.29 -1.87
N VAL A 33 2.56 0.48 -1.29
CA VAL A 33 3.66 -0.03 -0.47
C VAL A 33 3.41 0.43 0.96
N THR A 34 3.33 -0.51 1.89
CA THR A 34 3.12 -0.24 3.32
C THR A 34 4.04 -1.12 4.15
N THR A 35 4.29 -0.79 5.41
CA THR A 35 5.03 -1.67 6.31
C THR A 35 4.30 -3.01 6.52
N PRO A 36 5.02 -4.06 6.97
CA PRO A 36 4.40 -5.31 7.42
C PRO A 36 3.36 -5.09 8.52
N ASP A 37 2.54 -6.11 8.75
CA ASP A 37 1.58 -6.11 9.84
C ASP A 37 2.34 -6.16 11.17
N GLU A 38 2.03 -5.22 12.07
CA GLU A 38 2.71 -5.11 13.36
C GLU A 38 1.75 -5.49 14.50
N PRO A 39 2.27 -6.11 15.58
CA PRO A 39 1.47 -6.38 16.76
C PRO A 39 1.11 -5.07 17.45
N THR A 40 -0.19 -4.85 17.69
CA THR A 40 -0.67 -3.64 18.35
C THR A 40 -1.48 -3.96 19.60
N GLY A 41 -1.41 -3.04 20.58
CA GLY A 41 -2.11 -3.15 21.85
C GLY A 41 -1.53 -4.18 22.82
N ARG A 42 -2.10 -4.26 24.02
CA ARG A 42 -1.59 -5.10 25.13
C ARG A 42 -1.66 -6.61 24.88
N LYS A 43 -2.49 -7.04 23.92
CA LYS A 43 -2.66 -8.46 23.56
C LYS A 43 -1.78 -8.90 22.39
N GLY A 44 -1.03 -7.98 21.76
CA GLY A 44 -0.11 -8.30 20.67
C GLY A 44 -0.79 -8.88 19.42
N ALA A 45 -2.07 -8.58 19.19
CA ALA A 45 -2.74 -9.03 17.99
C ALA A 45 -2.13 -8.34 16.76
N SER A 46 -1.80 -9.13 15.74
CA SER A 46 -1.32 -8.62 14.45
C SER A 46 -2.42 -7.79 13.80
N THR A 47 -2.17 -6.49 13.62
CA THR A 47 -3.14 -5.58 13.00
C THR A 47 -2.59 -5.12 11.66
N PRO A 48 -3.34 -5.32 10.56
CA PRO A 48 -2.89 -4.83 9.26
C PRO A 48 -2.88 -3.30 9.22
N PRO A 49 -1.93 -2.69 8.48
CA PRO A 49 -1.93 -1.25 8.28
C PRO A 49 -3.26 -0.75 7.70
N PRO A 50 -3.76 0.42 8.12
CA PRO A 50 -4.99 1.01 7.56
C PRO A 50 -4.98 1.14 6.03
N VAL A 51 -3.82 1.45 5.43
CA VAL A 51 -3.67 1.55 3.97
C VAL A 51 -3.79 0.19 3.29
N LYS A 52 -3.26 -0.89 3.90
CA LYS A 52 -3.41 -2.27 3.38
C LYS A 52 -4.87 -2.65 3.29
N VAL A 53 -5.64 -2.43 4.35
CA VAL A 53 -7.06 -2.78 4.41
C VAL A 53 -7.82 -2.08 3.28
N PHE A 54 -7.66 -0.76 3.16
CA PHE A 54 -8.32 0.00 2.12
C PHE A 54 -7.87 -0.40 0.70
N ALA A 55 -6.58 -0.65 0.49
CA ALA A 55 -6.06 -1.06 -0.81
C ALA A 55 -6.62 -2.42 -1.24
N GLN A 56 -6.72 -3.39 -0.31
CA GLN A 56 -7.32 -4.70 -0.57
C GLN A 56 -8.81 -4.58 -0.91
N GLU A 57 -9.57 -3.71 -0.23
CA GLU A 57 -10.97 -3.43 -0.56
C GLU A 57 -11.16 -2.86 -1.98
N LYS A 58 -10.15 -2.13 -2.48
CA LYS A 58 -10.13 -1.56 -3.84
C LYS A 58 -9.49 -2.47 -4.89
N GLY A 59 -9.07 -3.68 -4.51
CA GLY A 59 -8.44 -4.64 -5.41
C GLY A 59 -7.03 -4.24 -5.86
N LEU A 60 -6.35 -3.37 -5.12
CA LEU A 60 -5.00 -2.91 -5.45
C LEU A 60 -3.94 -3.90 -4.97
N LYS A 61 -2.82 -3.99 -5.69
CA LYS A 61 -1.67 -4.78 -5.24
C LYS A 61 -1.07 -4.15 -3.97
N VAL A 62 -0.76 -4.96 -2.97
CA VAL A 62 -0.12 -4.51 -1.72
C VAL A 62 1.27 -5.12 -1.63
N LEU A 63 2.29 -4.28 -1.52
CA LEU A 63 3.67 -4.70 -1.23
C LEU A 63 3.99 -4.36 0.23
N GLN A 64 4.50 -5.34 0.99
CA GLN A 64 4.90 -5.18 2.39
C GLN A 64 6.35 -5.60 2.64
N PRO A 65 7.34 -4.95 1.99
CA PRO A 65 8.73 -5.28 2.20
C PRO A 65 9.17 -4.95 3.64
N LEU A 66 10.04 -5.78 4.22
CA LEU A 66 10.74 -5.44 5.47
C LEU A 66 11.71 -4.26 5.25
N THR A 67 12.28 -4.16 4.05
CA THR A 67 13.18 -3.08 3.63
C THR A 67 13.04 -2.84 2.14
N LEU A 68 13.14 -1.58 1.70
CA LEU A 68 13.10 -1.23 0.27
C LEU A 68 14.33 -1.71 -0.51
N LYS A 69 15.35 -2.24 0.17
CA LYS A 69 16.56 -2.81 -0.43
C LYS A 69 16.43 -4.30 -0.75
N ASP A 70 15.30 -4.92 -0.45
CA ASP A 70 15.07 -6.33 -0.70
C ASP A 70 14.95 -6.59 -2.21
N ASP A 71 15.78 -7.48 -2.74
CA ASP A 71 15.76 -7.85 -4.17
C ASP A 71 14.39 -8.41 -4.57
N SER A 72 13.73 -9.16 -3.67
CA SER A 72 12.40 -9.71 -3.89
C SER A 72 11.35 -8.60 -4.10
N PHE A 73 11.48 -7.50 -3.34
CA PHE A 73 10.64 -6.33 -3.52
C PHE A 73 10.87 -5.67 -4.87
N PHE A 74 12.13 -5.50 -5.29
CA PHE A 74 12.45 -4.91 -6.60
C PHE A 74 11.89 -5.76 -7.75
N GLU A 75 11.99 -7.08 -7.66
CA GLU A 75 11.42 -7.99 -8.64
C GLU A 75 9.90 -7.85 -8.76
N GLU A 76 9.20 -7.71 -7.63
CA GLU A 76 7.75 -7.51 -7.64
C GLU A 76 7.32 -6.11 -8.08
N PHE A 77 8.12 -5.10 -7.73
CA PHE A 77 7.87 -3.70 -8.02
C PHE A 77 8.05 -3.38 -9.52
N THR A 78 9.08 -3.94 -10.14
CA THR A 78 9.36 -3.76 -11.59
C THR A 78 8.33 -4.44 -12.50
N LYS A 79 7.57 -5.42 -11.98
CA LYS A 79 6.51 -6.12 -12.70
C LYS A 79 5.14 -5.40 -12.67
N ILE A 80 5.04 -4.27 -11.96
CA ILE A 80 3.82 -3.47 -11.86
C ILE A 80 3.61 -2.64 -13.12
#